data_AF-A0A142CSB6-F1
#
_entry.id   AF-A0A142CSB6-F1
#
_cell.length_a   1.000
_cell.length_b   1.000
_cell.length_c   1.000
_cell.angle_alpha   90.00
_cell.angle_beta   90.00
_cell.angle_gamma   90.00
#
_symmetry.space_group_name_H-M   'P 1'
#
loop_
_entity.id
_entity.type
_entity.pdbx_description
1 polymer ?
#
loop_
_entity_poly.entity_id
_entity_poly.type
_entity_poly.pdbx_seq_one_letter_code
_entity_poly.pdbx_strand_id
1 'polypeptide(L)' 'MQIVEINMKLPYKERGAILSKIVSKLGDRIRDIHFHPPDINGLSEVRIEILSEGTKTLTELKKLINKGRVSFRVLSTV' A
#
# COMPACT_ATOMS: atom_id res chain seq x y z
N MET A 1 17.48 6.85 -3.01
CA MET A 1 16.08 6.71 -2.50
C MET A 1 15.29 5.94 -3.55
N GLN A 2 14.42 5.00 -3.20
CA GLN A 2 13.66 4.24 -4.21
C GLN A 2 12.16 4.52 -4.12
N ILE A 3 11.48 4.52 -5.26
CA ILE A 3 10.02 4.58 -5.33
C ILE A 3 9.50 3.14 -5.31
N VAL A 4 8.65 2.85 -4.32
CA VAL A 4 8.02 1.55 -4.14
C VAL A 4 6.53 1.69 -4.34
N GLU A 5 5.98 0.86 -5.22
CA GLU A 5 4.54 0.66 -5.36
C GLU A 5 4.09 -0.50 -4.47
N ILE A 6 3.07 -0.22 -3.67
CA ILE A 6 2.38 -1.19 -2.85
C ILE A 6 1.02 -1.41 -3.48
N ASN A 7 0.76 -2.63 -3.94
CA ASN A 7 -0.54 -3.00 -4.48
C ASN A 7 -1.26 -3.91 -3.47
N MET A 8 -2.46 -3.52 -3.08
CA MET A 8 -3.28 -4.23 -2.12
C MET A 8 -4.66 -4.50 -2.68
N LYS A 9 -5.15 -5.73 -2.48
CA LYS A 9 -6.58 -6.04 -2.61
C LYS A 9 -7.23 -6.12 -1.24
N LEU A 10 -8.19 -5.24 -0.98
CA LEU A 10 -8.86 -5.08 0.31
C LEU A 10 -10.38 -5.15 0.15
N PRO A 11 -11.14 -5.70 1.11
CA PRO A 11 -12.58 -5.57 1.12
C PRO A 11 -12.99 -4.10 1.11
N TYR A 12 -13.85 -3.70 0.17
CA TYR A 12 -14.23 -2.29 -0.03
C TYR A 12 -14.75 -1.63 1.25
N LYS A 13 -15.55 -2.36 2.03
CA LYS A 13 -16.14 -1.89 3.30
C LYS A 13 -15.10 -1.63 4.39
N GLU A 14 -13.99 -2.35 4.39
CA GLU A 14 -12.97 -2.27 5.44
C GLU A 14 -11.73 -1.48 5.01
N ARG A 15 -11.61 -1.14 3.72
CA ARG A 15 -10.40 -0.49 3.17
C ARG A 15 -10.04 0.79 3.92
N GLY A 16 -11.02 1.61 4.31
CA GLY A 16 -10.78 2.90 4.95
C GLY A 16 -10.01 2.76 6.27
N ALA A 17 -10.40 1.78 7.10
CA ALA A 17 -9.73 1.51 8.38
C ALA A 17 -8.30 1.00 8.19
N ILE A 18 -8.05 0.19 7.15
CA ILE A 18 -6.72 -0.31 6.82
C ILE A 18 -5.85 0.83 6.27
N LEU A 19 -6.37 1.63 5.35
CA LEU A 19 -5.66 2.75 4.75
C LEU A 19 -5.32 3.84 5.77
N SER A 20 -6.22 4.13 6.71
CA SER A 20 -5.94 5.06 7.80
C SER A 20 -4.70 4.65 8.62
N LYS A 21 -4.53 3.35 8.88
CA LYS A 21 -3.32 2.82 9.55
C LYS A 21 -2.07 2.92 8.70
N ILE A 22 -2.19 2.80 7.38
CA ILE A 22 -1.05 2.93 6.47
C ILE A 22 -0.62 4.40 6.39
N VAL A 23 -1.57 5.30 6.18
CA VAL A 23 -1.33 6.75 6.11
C VAL A 23 -0.76 7.28 7.44
N SER A 24 -1.23 6.80 8.59
CA SER A 24 -0.67 7.25 9.88
C SER A 24 0.78 6.83 10.11
N LYS A 25 1.26 5.79 9.42
CA LYS A 25 2.64 5.29 9.52
C LYS A 25 3.57 5.82 8.45
N LEU A 26 3.04 6.16 7.27
CA LEU A 26 3.82 6.43 6.07
C LEU A 26 3.41 7.73 5.37
N GLY A 27 2.52 8.53 5.97
CA GLY A 27 1.93 9.71 5.33
C GLY A 27 2.97 10.72 4.82
N ASP A 28 4.08 10.85 5.53
CA ASP A 28 5.25 11.66 5.18
C ASP A 28 6.02 11.14 3.95
N ARG A 29 5.78 9.88 3.57
CA ARG A 29 6.51 9.16 2.51
C ARG A 29 5.64 8.81 1.32
N ILE A 30 4.32 8.95 1.45
CA ILE A 30 3.38 8.71 0.36
C ILE A 30 3.54 9.82 -0.68
N ARG A 31 3.83 9.41 -1.92
CA ARG A 31 3.78 10.31 -3.07
C ARG A 31 2.40 10.35 -3.70
N ASP A 32 1.78 9.19 -3.83
CA ASP A 32 0.50 9.07 -4.52
C ASP A 32 -0.31 7.85 -4.06
N ILE A 33 -1.63 7.93 -4.23
CA ILE A 33 -2.57 6.86 -3.92
C ILE A 33 -3.63 6.76 -5.02
N HIS A 34 -3.72 5.58 -5.64
CA HIS A 34 -4.71 5.25 -6.64
C HIS A 34 -5.74 4.27 -6.09
N PHE A 35 -7.02 4.64 -6.18
CA PHE A 35 -8.15 3.81 -5.77
C PHE A 35 -8.87 3.26 -6.99
N HIS A 36 -8.96 1.93 -7.08
CA HIS A 36 -9.79 1.28 -8.09
C HIS A 36 -11.15 0.90 -7.50
N PRO A 37 -12.23 0.94 -8.31
CA PRO A 37 -13.53 0.47 -7.90
C PRO A 37 -13.47 -1.02 -7.46
N PRO A 38 -14.39 -1.46 -6.59
CA PRO A 38 -14.44 -2.85 -6.20
C PRO A 38 -14.82 -3.76 -7.37
N ASP A 39 -14.27 -4.98 -7.35
CA ASP A 39 -14.67 -6.05 -8.27
C ASP A 39 -16.01 -6.70 -7.86
N ILE A 40 -16.45 -7.69 -8.64
CA ILE A 40 -17.70 -8.44 -8.41
C ILE A 40 -17.73 -9.15 -7.05
N ASN A 41 -16.57 -9.37 -6.40
CA ASN A 41 -16.45 -10.01 -5.09
C ASN A 41 -16.38 -8.97 -3.95
N GLY A 42 -16.51 -7.68 -4.27
CA GLY A 42 -16.42 -6.59 -3.29
C GLY A 42 -14.98 -6.25 -2.87
N LEU A 43 -13.97 -6.68 -3.64
CA LEU A 43 -12.56 -6.36 -3.38
C LEU A 43 -12.13 -5.15 -4.19
N SER A 44 -11.58 -4.14 -3.52
CA SER A 44 -11.02 -2.94 -4.12
C SER A 44 -9.50 -3.06 -4.19
N GLU A 45 -8.95 -2.77 -5.37
CA GLU A 45 -7.50 -2.64 -5.54
C GLU A 45 -7.07 -1.22 -5.18
N VAL A 46 -6.02 -1.11 -4.38
CA VAL A 46 -5.41 0.17 -4.00
C VAL A 46 -3.92 0.10 -4.29
N ARG A 47 -3.42 1.11 -5.00
CA ARG A 47 -1.98 1.26 -5.26
C ARG A 47 -1.47 2.49 -4.52
N ILE A 48 -0.38 2.32 -3.79
CA ILE A 48 0.26 3.39 -3.03
C ILE A 48 1.71 3.48 -3.48
N GLU A 49 2.12 4.68 -3.90
CA GLU A 49 3.51 4.97 -4.18
C GLU A 49 4.15 5.64 -2.97
N ILE A 50 5.27 5.07 -2.51
CA ILE A 50 6.03 5.63 -1.39
C ILE A 50 7.50 5.87 -1.75
N LEU A 51 8.08 6.87 -1.10
CA LEU A 51 9.53 7.05 -1.04
C LEU A 51 10.11 6.12 0.03
N SER A 52 11.11 5.32 -0.38
CA SER A 52 11.79 4.38 0.50
C SER A 52 13.29 4.54 0.56
N GLU A 53 13.82 4.51 1.78
CA GLU A 53 15.26 4.44 2.08
C GLU A 53 15.76 2.99 2.07
N GLY A 54 15.37 2.22 1.05
CA GLY A 54 15.79 0.81 0.91
C GLY A 54 14.79 -0.22 1.48
N THR A 55 15.31 -1.38 1.89
CA THR A 55 14.53 -2.63 2.14
C THR A 55 13.84 -2.71 3.50
N LYS A 56 14.23 -1.87 4.48
CA LYS A 56 13.64 -1.88 5.83
C LYS A 56 12.13 -1.58 5.82
N THR A 57 11.72 -0.58 5.04
CA THR A 57 10.30 -0.16 4.98
C THR A 57 9.39 -1.21 4.37
N LEU A 58 9.88 -1.95 3.36
CA LEU A 58 9.16 -3.09 2.79
C LEU A 58 8.86 -4.16 3.84
N THR A 59 9.82 -4.41 4.75
CA THR A 59 9.65 -5.40 5.82
C THR A 59 8.63 -4.94 6.87
N GLU A 60 8.63 -3.66 7.24
CA GLU A 60 7.64 -3.10 8.18
C GLU A 60 6.23 -3.08 7.60
N LEU A 61 6.10 -2.73 6.32
CA LEU A 61 4.84 -2.77 5.58
C LEU A 61 4.25 -4.17 5.51
N LYS A 62 5.07 -5.18 5.20
CA LYS A 62 4.65 -6.58 5.19
C LYS A 62 4.05 -7.02 6.54
N LYS A 63 4.64 -6.57 7.65
CA LYS A 63 4.13 -6.87 9.00
C LYS A 63 2.82 -6.16 9.31
N LEU A 64 2.64 -4.94 8.80
CA LEU A 64 1.45 -4.13 9.07
C LEU A 64 0.22 -4.66 8.33
N ILE A 65 0.43 -5.16 7.11
CA ILE A 65 -0.65 -5.63 6.24
C ILE A 65 -0.72 -7.17 6.29
N ASN A 66 -0.89 -7.70 7.50
CA ASN A 66 -0.90 -9.15 7.77
C ASN A 66 -2.26 -9.83 7.44
N LYS A 67 -3.24 -9.08 6.92
CA LYS A 67 -4.64 -9.53 6.75
C LYS A 67 -5.19 -9.44 5.31
N GLY A 68 -4.34 -9.26 4.29
CA GLY A 68 -4.78 -9.14 2.90
C GLY A 68 -3.80 -9.70 1.88
N ARG A 69 -4.24 -9.89 0.63
CA ARG A 69 -3.34 -10.19 -0.50
C ARG A 69 -2.63 -8.90 -0.89
N VAL A 70 -1.39 -8.75 -0.42
CA VAL A 70 -0.52 -7.61 -0.73
C VAL A 70 0.62 -8.06 -1.61
N SER A 71 0.84 -7.32 -2.69
CA SER A 71 2.03 -7.43 -3.50
C SER A 71 2.82 -6.12 -3.44
N PHE A 72 4.14 -6.25 -3.50
CA PHE A 72 5.06 -5.14 -3.46
C PHE A 72 5.87 -5.14 -4.75
N ARG A 73 5.98 -3.98 -5.41
CA ARG A 73 6.76 -3.80 -6.61
C ARG A 73 7.65 -2.57 -6.44
N VAL A 74 8.96 -2.71 -6.68
CA VAL A 74 9.86 -1.56 -6.74
C VAL A 74 9.72 -0.97 -8.14
N LEU A 75 9.31 0.31 -8.24
CA LEU A 75 9.11 0.98 -9.52
C LEU A 75 10.39 1.59 -10.06
N SER A 76 11.22 2.17 -9.19
CA SER A 76 12.44 2.84 -9.59
C SER A 76 13.41 3.02 -8.43
N THR A 77 14.71 2.95 -8.72
CA THR A 77 15.81 3.34 -7.81
C THR A 77 16.34 4.70 -8.25
N VAL A 78 16.25 5.70 -7.36
CA VAL A 78 16.80 7.05 -7.54
C VAL A 78 18.10 7.18 -6.78
#